data_AF-A0A973LKB5-F1
#
_entry.id   AF-A0A973LKB5-F1
#
_cell.length_a   1.000
_cell.length_b   1.000
_cell.length_c   1.000
_cell.angle_alpha   90.00
_cell.angle_beta   90.00
_cell.angle_gamma   90.00
#
_symmetry.space_group_name_H-M   'P 1'
#
loop_
_entity.id
_entity.type
_entity.pdbx_description
1 polymer ?
#
loop_
_entity_poly.entity_id
_entity_poly.type
_entity_poly.pdbx_seq_one_letter_code
_entity_poly.pdbx_strand_id
1 'polypeptide(L)'
;MSFDTHITEFAGLRILDFPADPAIPLPDGADRDEPQAWRLDCASGLAVNPVMMFSDLLDDFVARVDTARVAALVVGHWGFDLIDYADNSVAGSLAARADRFPALRALFIGEMTREECDVAYIAPEPVTPVLEAFPALEQLWVRGSSGLDFAGEGQSLLAPVKHEALCTLVFQSGGLNPLTIQAVGQCEFPALEHLEFYFGDPNYGGTGSAADIQWLLAGDRLPNLRHLALRDSMVQDELAVAVAHAPVVARLRTLDLSLGTLGDDGVAALLAGQPLTHLEKLDLHHHFISSEMQQRLREAWPTVEIDLSSVQTARRWGRYVAISE
;
A
#
# COMPACT_ATOMS: atom_id res chain seq x y z
N MET A 1 11.29 -10.42 -3.19
CA MET A 1 10.81 -9.55 -4.28
C MET A 1 10.90 -8.15 -3.72
N SER A 2 11.49 -7.20 -4.43
CA SER A 2 11.52 -5.82 -3.98
C SER A 2 10.80 -4.95 -4.99
N PHE A 3 10.55 -3.68 -4.65
CA PHE A 3 10.05 -2.69 -5.59
C PHE A 3 11.18 -2.32 -6.55
N ASP A 4 11.46 -3.16 -7.54
CA ASP A 4 12.67 -3.03 -8.38
C ASP A 4 12.46 -2.10 -9.59
N THR A 5 11.21 -1.78 -9.92
CA THR A 5 10.87 -0.94 -11.06
C THR A 5 9.74 0.00 -10.70
N HIS A 6 9.84 1.23 -11.18
CA HIS A 6 8.73 2.17 -11.11
C HIS A 6 7.49 1.64 -11.80
N ILE A 7 6.33 1.96 -11.23
CA ILE A 7 5.08 1.80 -11.96
C ILE A 7 5.03 2.79 -13.13
N THR A 8 4.42 2.34 -14.23
CA THR A 8 4.22 3.13 -15.45
C THR A 8 2.77 3.57 -15.64
N GLU A 9 1.86 2.96 -14.89
CA GLU A 9 0.43 3.27 -14.86
C GLU A 9 -0.07 3.29 -13.42
N PHE A 10 -0.98 4.21 -13.11
CA PHE A 10 -1.67 4.29 -11.83
C PHE A 10 -3.12 4.75 -12.04
N ALA A 11 -4.07 4.12 -11.35
CA ALA A 11 -5.50 4.34 -11.55
C ALA A 11 -5.96 4.25 -13.03
N GLY A 12 -5.34 3.35 -13.81
CA GLY A 12 -5.65 3.15 -15.24
C GLY A 12 -5.12 4.24 -16.17
N LEU A 13 -4.26 5.13 -15.68
CA LEU A 13 -3.67 6.23 -16.43
C LEU A 13 -2.16 6.03 -16.53
N ARG A 14 -1.60 6.30 -17.71
CA ARG A 14 -0.14 6.33 -17.89
C ARG A 14 0.45 7.50 -17.09
N ILE A 15 1.53 7.22 -16.38
CA ILE A 15 2.24 8.21 -15.57
C ILE A 15 3.17 9.05 -16.45
N LEU A 16 3.11 10.37 -16.24
CA LEU A 16 4.05 11.36 -16.78
C LEU A 16 5.02 11.79 -15.67
N ASP A 17 6.32 11.78 -15.96
CA ASP A 17 7.35 12.24 -15.03
C ASP A 17 7.48 13.76 -15.09
N PHE A 18 7.26 14.44 -13.96
CA PHE A 18 7.51 15.86 -13.86
C PHE A 18 9.01 16.14 -13.68
N PRO A 19 9.62 16.97 -14.52
CA PRO A 19 11.04 17.30 -14.36
C PRO A 19 11.24 18.31 -13.23
N ALA A 20 11.98 17.90 -12.19
CA ALA A 20 12.33 18.76 -11.05
C ALA A 20 13.23 19.96 -11.42
N ASP A 21 13.99 19.87 -12.52
CA ASP A 21 14.72 21.03 -13.05
C ASP A 21 13.77 21.86 -13.93
N PRO A 22 13.45 23.12 -13.56
CA PRO A 22 12.55 23.98 -14.33
C PRO A 22 13.10 24.35 -15.71
N ALA A 23 14.40 24.15 -15.98
CA ALA A 23 14.97 24.33 -17.31
C ALA A 23 14.61 23.19 -18.28
N ILE A 24 14.18 22.04 -17.78
CA ILE A 24 13.77 20.89 -18.59
C ILE A 24 12.29 21.06 -18.97
N PRO A 25 11.94 20.99 -20.27
CA PRO A 25 10.55 21.12 -20.72
C PRO A 25 9.69 19.94 -20.24
N LEU A 26 8.37 20.16 -20.16
CA LEU A 26 7.42 19.11 -19.82
C LEU A 26 7.46 17.97 -20.85
N PRO A 27 7.20 16.71 -20.44
CA PRO A 27 7.18 15.58 -21.35
C PRO A 27 6.05 15.66 -22.39
N ASP A 28 6.22 14.95 -23.50
CA ASP A 28 5.17 14.80 -24.51
C ASP A 28 3.88 14.25 -23.88
N GLY A 29 2.76 14.91 -24.16
CA GLY A 29 1.45 14.54 -23.62
C GLY A 29 0.98 15.41 -22.46
N ALA A 30 1.83 16.27 -21.90
CA ALA A 30 1.48 17.19 -20.82
C ALA A 30 0.30 18.13 -21.15
N ASP A 31 0.16 18.54 -22.42
CA ASP A 31 -0.87 19.48 -22.86
C ASP A 31 -2.17 18.80 -23.34
N ARG A 32 -2.28 17.47 -23.22
CA ARG A 32 -3.46 16.75 -23.71
C ARG A 32 -4.71 17.06 -22.90
N ASP A 33 -5.85 17.06 -23.59
CA ASP A 33 -7.18 17.31 -23.02
C ASP A 33 -7.83 16.01 -22.50
N GLU A 34 -7.11 15.31 -21.63
CA GLU A 34 -7.52 14.05 -21.01
C GLU A 34 -7.11 14.02 -19.53
N PRO A 35 -7.74 13.18 -18.67
CA PRO A 35 -7.27 12.97 -17.31
C PRO A 35 -5.84 12.46 -17.28
N GLN A 36 -5.00 13.02 -16.41
CA GLN A 36 -3.57 12.72 -16.35
C GLN A 36 -3.14 12.13 -15.01
N ALA A 37 -2.15 11.24 -15.08
CA ALA A 37 -1.36 10.80 -13.93
C ALA A 37 0.04 11.41 -14.00
N TRP A 38 0.52 11.96 -12.89
CA TRP A 38 1.84 12.56 -12.80
C TRP A 38 2.65 11.98 -11.66
N ARG A 39 3.95 11.76 -11.88
CA ARG A 39 4.92 11.49 -10.81
C ARG A 39 5.70 12.75 -10.48
N LEU A 40 5.75 13.07 -9.20
CA LEU A 40 6.58 14.11 -8.62
C LEU A 40 7.71 13.46 -7.84
N ASP A 41 8.93 13.82 -8.17
CA ASP A 41 10.13 13.31 -7.52
C ASP A 41 11.10 14.48 -7.27
N CYS A 42 11.54 14.63 -6.01
CA CYS A 42 12.48 15.66 -5.60
C CYS A 42 13.94 15.25 -5.81
N ALA A 43 14.24 14.01 -6.19
CA ALA A 43 15.57 13.55 -6.57
C ALA A 43 15.83 13.79 -8.06
N SER A 44 17.10 13.85 -8.42
CA SER A 44 17.57 13.87 -9.81
C SER A 44 18.36 12.60 -10.10
N GLY A 45 17.72 11.63 -10.76
CA GLY A 45 18.29 10.29 -10.95
C GLY A 45 18.50 9.55 -9.62
N LEU A 46 19.56 8.74 -9.51
CA LEU A 46 19.90 7.99 -8.27
C LEU A 46 20.52 8.88 -7.17
N ALA A 47 20.28 10.20 -7.22
CA ALA A 47 20.80 11.10 -6.21
C ALA A 47 20.09 10.81 -4.88
N VAL A 48 20.86 10.33 -3.90
CA VAL A 48 20.37 10.02 -2.56
C VAL A 48 19.77 11.26 -1.88
N ASN A 49 20.26 12.48 -2.15
CA ASN A 49 19.70 13.67 -1.52
C ASN A 49 18.71 14.38 -2.45
N PRO A 50 17.57 14.87 -1.91
CA PRO A 50 16.64 15.67 -2.70
C PRO A 50 17.33 16.95 -3.16
N VAL A 51 17.05 17.38 -4.39
CA VAL A 51 17.60 18.63 -4.94
C VAL A 51 16.80 19.86 -4.52
N MET A 52 15.58 19.67 -3.99
CA MET A 52 14.68 20.71 -3.51
C MET A 52 13.65 20.17 -2.50
N MET A 53 12.93 21.07 -1.82
CA MET A 53 11.80 20.70 -0.97
C MET A 53 10.61 20.26 -1.82
N PHE A 54 9.77 19.38 -1.29
CA PHE A 54 8.57 18.93 -1.99
C PHE A 54 7.57 20.06 -2.24
N SER A 55 7.48 21.03 -1.31
CA SER A 55 6.65 22.22 -1.49
C SER A 55 7.06 23.05 -2.70
N ASP A 56 8.37 23.22 -2.92
CA ASP A 56 8.90 23.97 -4.06
C ASP A 56 8.63 23.26 -5.39
N LEU A 57 8.83 21.94 -5.42
CA LEU A 57 8.51 21.11 -6.58
C LEU A 57 7.02 21.20 -6.93
N LEU A 58 6.16 21.13 -5.90
CA LEU A 58 4.72 21.20 -6.06
C LEU A 58 4.27 22.59 -6.54
N ASP A 59 4.91 23.67 -6.09
CA ASP A 59 4.63 25.02 -6.57
C ASP A 59 4.99 25.18 -8.05
N ASP A 60 6.14 24.64 -8.49
CA ASP A 60 6.52 24.64 -9.90
C ASP A 60 5.56 23.78 -10.74
N PHE A 61 5.16 22.60 -10.23
CA PHE A 61 4.19 21.74 -10.87
C PHE A 61 2.86 22.45 -11.10
N VAL A 62 2.31 23.10 -10.06
CA VAL A 62 1.06 23.85 -10.12
C VAL A 62 1.15 25.06 -11.06
N ALA A 63 2.35 25.62 -11.25
CA ALA A 63 2.59 26.73 -12.18
C ALA A 63 2.67 26.29 -13.65
N ARG A 64 3.16 25.07 -13.92
CA ARG A 64 3.47 24.58 -15.26
C ARG A 64 2.44 23.62 -15.83
N VAL A 65 1.67 22.93 -14.98
CA VAL A 65 0.72 21.89 -15.37
C VAL A 65 -0.72 22.34 -15.08
N ASP A 66 -1.65 22.03 -16.00
CA ASP A 66 -3.09 22.21 -15.77
C ASP A 66 -3.60 21.19 -14.75
N THR A 67 -3.45 21.53 -13.47
CA THR A 67 -3.81 20.71 -12.32
C THR A 67 -5.30 20.39 -12.22
N ALA A 68 -6.16 21.08 -12.98
CA ALA A 68 -7.58 20.73 -13.12
C ALA A 68 -7.80 19.39 -13.83
N ARG A 69 -6.79 18.84 -14.52
CA ARG A 69 -6.84 17.57 -15.25
C ARG A 69 -6.12 16.42 -14.53
N VAL A 70 -5.38 16.73 -13.46
CA VAL A 70 -4.59 15.74 -12.73
C VAL A 70 -5.55 14.87 -11.92
N ALA A 71 -5.78 13.67 -12.42
CA ALA A 71 -6.67 12.68 -11.81
C ALA A 71 -5.92 11.70 -10.92
N ALA A 72 -4.61 11.53 -11.14
CA ALA A 72 -3.77 10.73 -10.28
C ALA A 72 -2.41 11.41 -10.03
N LEU A 73 -1.91 11.27 -8.81
CA LEU A 73 -0.60 11.75 -8.43
C LEU A 73 0.20 10.64 -7.77
N VAL A 74 1.46 10.52 -8.16
CA VAL A 74 2.44 9.60 -7.60
C VAL A 74 3.56 10.46 -7.04
N VAL A 75 3.93 10.23 -5.79
CA VAL A 75 5.03 10.91 -5.13
C VAL A 75 6.14 9.90 -4.92
N GLY A 76 7.24 10.09 -5.65
CA GLY A 76 8.48 9.34 -5.52
C GLY A 76 9.30 9.87 -4.35
N HIS A 77 10.59 10.12 -4.52
CA HIS A 77 11.46 10.59 -3.45
C HIS A 77 11.15 12.04 -3.01
N TRP A 78 10.92 12.32 -1.72
CA TRP A 78 10.72 13.69 -1.18
C TRP A 78 11.81 14.17 -0.21
N GLY A 79 12.83 13.35 0.04
CA GLY A 79 13.97 13.69 0.88
C GLY A 79 14.19 12.76 2.08
N PHE A 80 15.43 12.74 2.59
CA PHE A 80 15.79 12.04 3.83
C PHE A 80 15.82 13.01 5.01
N ASP A 81 15.34 12.54 6.16
CA ASP A 81 15.47 13.23 7.44
C ASP A 81 16.94 13.44 7.83
N LEU A 82 17.43 14.66 7.62
CA LEU A 82 18.52 15.21 8.42
C LEU A 82 17.95 16.40 9.21
N ILE A 83 17.14 16.09 10.22
CA ILE A 83 16.96 16.86 11.47
C ILE A 83 16.35 18.29 11.33
N ASP A 84 16.21 18.87 10.13
CA ASP A 84 15.85 20.28 9.93
C ASP A 84 14.60 20.52 9.03
N TYR A 85 13.84 19.49 8.67
CA TYR A 85 12.71 19.61 7.71
C TYR A 85 11.32 19.35 8.30
N ALA A 86 11.03 19.87 9.50
CA ALA A 86 9.68 19.84 10.07
C ALA A 86 8.60 20.44 9.13
N ASP A 87 9.01 21.24 8.13
CA ASP A 87 8.15 21.89 7.15
C ASP A 87 8.01 21.14 5.81
N ASN A 88 8.66 19.97 5.61
CA ASN A 88 8.62 19.23 4.33
C ASN A 88 7.55 18.12 4.30
N SER A 89 6.35 18.43 4.77
CA SER A 89 5.22 17.49 4.73
C SER A 89 4.63 17.38 3.33
N VAL A 90 4.65 16.20 2.73
CA VAL A 90 3.99 15.87 1.46
C VAL A 90 2.48 16.01 1.57
N ALA A 91 1.87 15.34 2.56
CA ALA A 91 0.45 15.38 2.86
C ALA A 91 -0.01 16.80 3.18
N GLY A 92 0.74 17.53 4.01
CA GLY A 92 0.47 18.93 4.34
C GLY A 92 0.57 19.85 3.12
N SER A 93 1.60 19.68 2.28
CA SER A 93 1.79 20.48 1.07
C SER A 93 0.70 20.28 0.02
N LEU A 94 0.24 19.03 -0.15
CA LEU A 94 -0.88 18.68 -1.02
C LEU A 94 -2.20 19.24 -0.47
N ALA A 95 -2.47 19.03 0.82
CA ALA A 95 -3.69 19.53 1.47
C ALA A 95 -3.80 21.05 1.37
N ALA A 96 -2.70 21.79 1.53
CA ALA A 96 -2.66 23.24 1.42
C ALA A 96 -2.99 23.78 0.01
N ARG A 97 -2.92 22.93 -1.01
CA ARG A 97 -3.19 23.27 -2.43
C ARG A 97 -4.36 22.48 -3.01
N ALA A 98 -5.19 21.87 -2.17
CA ALA A 98 -6.23 20.94 -2.63
C ALA A 98 -7.24 21.58 -3.61
N ASP A 99 -7.49 22.90 -3.47
CA ASP A 99 -8.33 23.68 -4.39
C ASP A 99 -7.80 23.71 -5.83
N ARG A 100 -6.52 23.43 -6.03
CA ARG A 100 -5.87 23.37 -7.34
C ARG A 100 -6.08 22.03 -8.06
N PHE A 101 -6.51 20.99 -7.36
CA PHE A 101 -6.64 19.63 -7.92
C PHE A 101 -8.08 19.10 -7.87
N PRO A 102 -9.05 19.75 -8.53
CA PRO A 102 -10.46 19.34 -8.47
C PRO A 102 -10.74 17.94 -9.07
N ALA A 103 -9.86 17.45 -9.95
CA ALA A 103 -10.00 16.15 -10.60
C ALA A 103 -9.28 15.01 -9.88
N LEU A 104 -8.52 15.27 -8.82
CA LEU A 104 -7.71 14.24 -8.18
C LEU A 104 -8.61 13.14 -7.58
N ARG A 105 -8.33 11.89 -7.96
CA ARG A 105 -9.01 10.67 -7.50
C ARG A 105 -8.05 9.62 -6.96
N ALA A 106 -6.78 9.64 -7.34
CA ALA A 106 -5.81 8.66 -6.86
C ALA A 106 -4.51 9.32 -6.40
N LEU A 107 -4.00 8.89 -5.25
CA LEU A 107 -2.73 9.35 -4.70
C LEU A 107 -1.89 8.14 -4.27
N PHE A 108 -0.63 8.12 -4.68
CA PHE A 108 0.37 7.21 -4.17
C PHE A 108 1.53 8.00 -3.57
N ILE A 109 1.75 7.90 -2.26
CA ILE A 109 2.91 8.46 -1.56
C ILE A 109 3.93 7.35 -1.30
N GLY A 110 5.19 7.56 -1.67
CA GLY A 110 6.28 6.62 -1.38
C GLY A 110 6.67 5.72 -2.54
N GLU A 111 6.33 6.07 -3.79
CA GLU A 111 6.63 5.24 -4.96
C GLU A 111 8.13 5.32 -5.31
N MET A 112 8.96 4.71 -4.46
CA MET A 112 10.40 4.61 -4.64
C MET A 112 10.78 3.16 -4.89
N THR A 113 11.73 2.97 -5.79
CA THR A 113 12.35 1.67 -6.03
C THR A 113 13.39 1.36 -4.95
N ARG A 114 13.78 0.09 -4.83
CA ARG A 114 14.85 -0.36 -3.93
C ARG A 114 16.17 0.39 -4.16
N GLU A 115 16.47 0.73 -5.41
CA GLU A 115 17.71 1.45 -5.75
C GLU A 115 17.70 2.91 -5.26
N GLU A 116 16.53 3.53 -5.17
CA GLU A 116 16.36 4.91 -4.68
C GLU A 116 16.28 4.94 -3.16
N CYS A 117 15.34 4.16 -2.61
CA CYS A 117 15.16 4.01 -1.18
C CYS A 117 14.49 2.66 -0.90
N ASP A 118 15.23 1.80 -0.23
CA ASP A 118 14.73 0.54 0.29
C ASP A 118 13.51 0.79 1.20
N VAL A 119 12.47 -0.04 1.09
CA VAL A 119 11.15 0.25 1.70
C VAL A 119 11.24 0.36 3.22
N ALA A 120 12.20 -0.32 3.84
CA ALA A 120 12.49 -0.22 5.27
C ALA A 120 12.92 1.19 5.71
N TYR A 121 13.43 1.99 4.78
CA TYR A 121 14.02 3.32 5.02
C TYR A 121 13.15 4.46 4.50
N ILE A 122 12.07 4.16 3.78
CA ILE A 122 11.07 5.16 3.45
C ILE A 122 10.27 5.44 4.72
N ALA A 123 10.34 6.68 5.22
CA ALA A 123 9.62 7.12 6.41
C ALA A 123 8.32 7.86 6.00
N PRO A 124 7.17 7.17 5.93
CA PRO A 124 5.90 7.81 5.63
C PRO A 124 5.44 8.65 6.81
N GLU A 125 4.81 9.78 6.50
CA GLU A 125 4.17 10.65 7.48
C GLU A 125 2.66 10.38 7.57
N PRO A 126 1.95 10.93 8.58
CA PRO A 126 0.50 10.83 8.65
C PRO A 126 -0.20 11.43 7.42
N VAL A 127 -1.08 10.64 6.80
CA VAL A 127 -1.76 10.98 5.53
C VAL A 127 -3.21 11.44 5.72
N THR A 128 -3.69 11.53 6.97
CA THR A 128 -5.03 12.06 7.28
C THR A 128 -5.34 13.42 6.64
N PRO A 129 -4.40 14.40 6.61
CA PRO A 129 -4.67 15.70 5.98
C PRO A 129 -5.09 15.60 4.51
N VAL A 130 -4.59 14.60 3.76
CA VAL A 130 -5.00 14.37 2.37
C VAL A 130 -6.45 13.91 2.31
N LEU A 131 -6.85 12.97 3.16
CA LEU A 131 -8.24 12.49 3.20
C LEU A 131 -9.21 13.61 3.57
N GLU A 132 -8.83 14.51 4.47
CA GLU A 132 -9.67 15.66 4.83
C GLU A 132 -9.77 16.70 3.70
N ALA A 133 -8.68 16.91 2.96
CA ALA A 133 -8.59 17.95 1.93
C ALA A 133 -9.17 17.52 0.57
N PHE A 134 -9.17 16.22 0.26
CA PHE A 134 -9.59 15.67 -1.05
C PHE A 134 -10.84 14.78 -0.92
N PRO A 135 -12.05 15.35 -0.73
CA PRO A 135 -13.26 14.57 -0.45
C PRO A 135 -13.69 13.63 -1.60
N ALA A 136 -13.14 13.81 -2.80
CA ALA A 136 -13.37 12.97 -3.97
C ALA A 136 -12.28 11.92 -4.18
N LEU A 137 -11.30 11.78 -3.28
CA LEU A 137 -10.24 10.79 -3.41
C LEU A 137 -10.80 9.36 -3.32
N GLU A 138 -10.52 8.55 -4.34
CA GLU A 138 -10.99 7.19 -4.49
C GLU A 138 -9.91 6.17 -4.11
N GLN A 139 -8.63 6.47 -4.40
CA GLN A 139 -7.52 5.55 -4.14
C GLN A 139 -6.39 6.24 -3.37
N LEU A 140 -5.94 5.62 -2.27
CA LEU A 140 -4.79 6.06 -1.50
C LEU A 140 -3.82 4.91 -1.26
N TRP A 141 -2.61 5.05 -1.76
CA TRP A 141 -1.51 4.11 -1.57
C TRP A 141 -0.40 4.81 -0.78
N VAL A 142 0.13 4.14 0.23
CA VAL A 142 1.26 4.61 1.02
C VAL A 142 2.31 3.52 1.05
N ARG A 143 3.55 3.85 0.66
CA ARG A 143 4.69 2.96 0.76
C ARG A 143 5.70 3.49 1.79
N GLY A 144 6.18 2.58 2.63
CA GLY A 144 7.26 2.81 3.58
C GLY A 144 7.09 2.04 4.89
N SER A 145 8.04 2.20 5.80
CA SER A 145 8.14 1.38 7.01
C SER A 145 8.13 2.20 8.29
N SER A 146 7.86 1.53 9.41
CA SER A 146 7.74 2.16 10.73
C SER A 146 8.92 1.89 11.68
N GLY A 147 9.89 1.05 11.32
CA GLY A 147 10.82 0.46 12.30
C GLY A 147 12.31 0.65 12.04
N LEU A 148 12.70 1.89 11.80
CA LEU A 148 14.04 2.35 12.18
C LEU A 148 13.82 3.54 13.11
N ASP A 149 14.70 3.74 14.11
CA ASP A 149 14.70 4.80 15.15
C ASP A 149 14.69 6.25 14.54
N PHE A 150 13.73 6.55 13.68
CA PHE A 150 13.41 7.88 13.19
C PHE A 150 12.41 8.51 14.15
N ALA A 151 12.35 9.84 14.18
CA ALA A 151 11.58 10.63 15.16
C ALA A 151 10.04 10.40 15.17
N GLY A 152 9.53 9.41 14.43
CA GLY A 152 8.13 8.99 14.34
C GLY A 152 7.82 7.59 14.90
N GLU A 153 8.72 6.97 15.67
CA GLU A 153 8.42 5.71 16.36
C GLU A 153 7.08 5.79 17.10
N GLY A 154 6.13 4.92 16.73
CA GLY A 154 4.86 4.79 17.44
C GLY A 154 3.76 5.77 17.03
N GLN A 155 3.88 6.49 15.89
CA GLN A 155 2.75 7.23 15.35
C GLN A 155 1.99 6.44 14.27
N SER A 156 0.66 6.52 14.30
CA SER A 156 -0.20 5.99 13.24
C SER A 156 -0.16 6.89 12.01
N LEU A 157 -0.19 6.30 10.81
CA LEU A 157 -0.32 7.04 9.56
C LEU A 157 -1.71 7.66 9.37
N LEU A 158 -2.69 7.24 10.17
CA LEU A 158 -4.06 7.72 10.14
C LEU A 158 -4.55 8.13 11.53
N ALA A 159 -5.35 9.19 11.57
CA ALA A 159 -6.25 9.51 12.66
C ALA A 159 -7.71 9.22 12.23
N PRO A 160 -8.66 9.06 13.17
CA PRO A 160 -10.05 8.80 12.83
C PRO A 160 -10.62 9.84 11.86
N VAL A 161 -11.02 9.38 10.68
CA VAL A 161 -11.60 10.23 9.63
C VAL A 161 -12.73 9.48 8.92
N LYS A 162 -13.69 10.24 8.37
CA LYS A 162 -14.72 9.71 7.48
C LYS A 162 -14.42 10.14 6.05
N HIS A 163 -14.40 9.17 5.13
CA HIS A 163 -14.18 9.45 3.71
C HIS A 163 -15.19 8.69 2.85
N GLU A 164 -16.09 9.42 2.19
CA GLU A 164 -17.22 8.84 1.46
C GLU A 164 -16.82 8.18 0.13
N ALA A 165 -15.77 8.68 -0.53
CA ALA A 165 -15.38 8.24 -1.87
C ALA A 165 -14.25 7.19 -1.89
N LEU A 166 -13.57 6.95 -0.76
CA LEU A 166 -12.35 6.12 -0.77
C LEU A 166 -12.74 4.66 -0.96
N CYS A 167 -12.37 4.09 -2.11
CA CYS A 167 -12.68 2.73 -2.49
C CYS A 167 -11.45 1.79 -2.44
N THR A 168 -10.23 2.34 -2.51
CA THR A 168 -8.98 1.58 -2.42
C THR A 168 -8.03 2.20 -1.40
N LEU A 169 -7.56 1.39 -0.44
CA LEU A 169 -6.57 1.77 0.55
C LEU A 169 -5.47 0.71 0.63
N VAL A 170 -4.22 1.13 0.40
CA VAL A 170 -3.06 0.23 0.33
C VAL A 170 -1.92 0.76 1.19
N PHE A 171 -1.37 -0.09 2.06
CA PHE A 171 -0.13 0.16 2.79
C PHE A 171 0.93 -0.86 2.39
N GLN A 172 1.90 -0.43 1.58
CA GLN A 172 3.08 -1.21 1.18
C GLN A 172 4.21 -0.95 2.16
N SER A 173 4.57 -1.93 2.99
CA SER A 173 5.46 -1.70 4.12
C SER A 173 6.44 -2.84 4.31
N GLY A 174 7.70 -2.51 4.62
CA GLY A 174 8.66 -3.47 5.16
C GLY A 174 8.39 -3.82 6.63
N GLY A 175 7.52 -3.05 7.30
CA GLY A 175 7.12 -3.26 8.69
C GLY A 175 6.01 -2.30 9.11
N LEU A 176 4.76 -2.71 8.89
CA LEU A 176 3.60 -1.88 9.18
C LEU A 176 3.28 -1.88 10.69
N ASN A 177 3.27 -0.70 11.29
CA ASN A 177 2.94 -0.54 12.70
C ASN A 177 1.46 -0.95 12.99
N PRO A 178 1.21 -1.78 14.02
CA PRO A 178 -0.13 -2.12 14.49
C PRO A 178 -1.05 -0.91 14.74
N LEU A 179 -0.51 0.23 15.17
CA LEU A 179 -1.28 1.45 15.42
C LEU A 179 -1.96 1.96 14.15
N THR A 180 -1.29 1.89 13.00
CA THR A 180 -1.89 2.24 11.70
C THR A 180 -3.00 1.27 11.35
N ILE A 181 -2.78 -0.04 11.52
CA ILE A 181 -3.81 -1.07 11.26
C ILE A 181 -5.06 -0.82 12.11
N GLN A 182 -4.87 -0.54 13.40
CA GLN A 182 -5.97 -0.25 14.33
C GLN A 182 -6.66 1.07 14.02
N ALA A 183 -5.91 2.10 13.59
CA ALA A 183 -6.47 3.40 13.24
C ALA A 183 -7.35 3.35 12.00
N VAL A 184 -7.03 2.52 11.00
CA VAL A 184 -7.96 2.23 9.89
C VAL A 184 -9.30 1.73 10.43
N GLY A 185 -9.24 0.84 11.43
CA GLY A 185 -10.43 0.33 12.13
C GLY A 185 -11.21 1.38 12.93
N GLN A 186 -10.67 2.58 13.13
CA GLN A 186 -11.37 3.71 13.76
C GLN A 186 -11.98 4.67 12.73
N CYS A 187 -11.64 4.53 11.45
CA CYS A 187 -12.14 5.37 10.37
C CYS A 187 -13.46 4.86 9.80
N GLU A 188 -14.16 5.73 9.07
CA GLU A 188 -15.40 5.42 8.35
C GLU A 188 -15.17 5.50 6.84
N PHE A 189 -15.05 4.33 6.20
CA PHE A 189 -14.86 4.20 4.76
C PHE A 189 -16.00 3.39 4.13
N PRO A 190 -17.20 3.98 3.98
CA PRO A 190 -18.39 3.24 3.52
C PRO A 190 -18.25 2.73 2.08
N ALA A 191 -17.44 3.37 1.24
CA ALA A 191 -17.19 2.97 -0.14
C ALA A 191 -16.00 2.00 -0.30
N LEU A 192 -15.31 1.58 0.77
CA LEU A 192 -14.09 0.79 0.64
C LEU A 192 -14.37 -0.60 0.07
N GLU A 193 -13.75 -0.90 -1.07
CA GLU A 193 -13.86 -2.16 -1.80
C GLU A 193 -12.55 -2.96 -1.80
N HIS A 194 -11.40 -2.28 -1.75
CA HIS A 194 -10.06 -2.86 -1.70
C HIS A 194 -9.29 -2.36 -0.47
N LEU A 195 -8.84 -3.30 0.37
CA LEU A 195 -7.95 -3.02 1.48
C LEU A 195 -6.74 -3.95 1.43
N GLU A 196 -5.54 -3.37 1.50
CA GLU A 196 -4.29 -4.11 1.45
C GLU A 196 -3.31 -3.65 2.52
N PHE A 197 -2.82 -4.62 3.30
CA PHE A 197 -1.79 -4.43 4.29
C PHE A 197 -0.62 -5.36 4.00
N TYR A 198 0.57 -4.79 3.87
CA TYR A 198 1.82 -5.52 4.00
C TYR A 198 2.24 -5.43 5.47
N PHE A 199 2.25 -6.55 6.18
CA PHE A 199 2.58 -6.55 7.61
C PHE A 199 4.09 -6.33 7.83
N GLY A 200 4.91 -6.85 6.94
CA GLY A 200 6.36 -6.77 6.95
C GLY A 200 7.01 -7.68 7.99
N ASP A 201 8.26 -7.33 8.32
CA ASP A 201 9.11 -8.04 9.25
C ASP A 201 9.28 -7.23 10.56
N PRO A 202 9.26 -7.90 11.74
CA PRO A 202 9.47 -7.23 13.03
C PRO A 202 10.76 -6.43 13.14
N ASN A 203 11.81 -6.79 12.40
CA ASN A 203 13.09 -6.05 12.40
C ASN A 203 12.95 -4.65 11.77
N TYR A 204 11.88 -4.39 11.02
CA TYR A 204 11.58 -3.08 10.45
C TYR A 204 10.24 -2.53 10.96
N GLY A 205 9.77 -3.00 12.14
CA GLY A 205 8.60 -2.44 12.83
C GLY A 205 7.29 -3.19 12.60
N GLY A 206 7.30 -4.22 11.74
CA GLY A 206 6.15 -5.06 11.41
C GLY A 206 5.76 -6.01 12.55
N THR A 207 5.07 -5.49 13.55
CA THR A 207 4.66 -6.24 14.76
C THR A 207 3.17 -6.54 14.80
N GLY A 208 2.45 -6.29 13.70
CA GLY A 208 1.02 -6.58 13.56
C GLY A 208 0.69 -8.06 13.63
N SER A 209 -0.49 -8.36 14.17
CA SER A 209 -1.01 -9.71 14.38
C SER A 209 -2.48 -9.83 13.96
N ALA A 210 -3.05 -11.03 14.05
CA ALA A 210 -4.48 -11.21 13.83
C ALA A 210 -5.35 -10.47 14.87
N ALA A 211 -4.79 -10.12 16.03
CA ALA A 211 -5.49 -9.34 17.06
C ALA A 211 -5.75 -7.89 16.60
N ASP A 212 -4.85 -7.33 15.78
CA ASP A 212 -4.92 -5.93 15.34
C ASP A 212 -5.96 -5.69 14.24
N ILE A 213 -6.39 -6.77 13.56
CA ILE A 213 -7.40 -6.74 12.51
C ILE A 213 -8.76 -7.32 12.94
N GLN A 214 -9.03 -7.53 14.24
CA GLN A 214 -10.31 -8.10 14.68
C GLN A 214 -11.53 -7.28 14.22
N TRP A 215 -11.39 -5.96 14.18
CA TRP A 215 -12.41 -5.04 13.67
C TRP A 215 -12.74 -5.29 12.18
N LEU A 216 -11.76 -5.76 11.41
CA LEU A 216 -11.91 -6.09 10.00
C LEU A 216 -12.56 -7.47 9.84
N LEU A 217 -12.05 -8.46 10.59
CA LEU A 217 -12.52 -9.84 10.53
C LEU A 217 -13.99 -10.00 10.91
N ALA A 218 -14.46 -9.19 11.86
CA ALA A 218 -15.87 -9.13 12.27
C ALA A 218 -16.83 -8.83 11.11
N GLY A 219 -16.35 -8.12 10.08
CA GLY A 219 -17.10 -7.88 8.85
C GLY A 219 -18.29 -6.92 9.00
N ASP A 220 -18.41 -6.14 10.06
CA ASP A 220 -19.50 -5.18 10.24
C ASP A 220 -19.14 -3.75 9.81
N ARG A 221 -17.83 -3.42 9.71
CA ARG A 221 -17.36 -2.07 9.38
C ARG A 221 -17.24 -1.74 7.90
N LEU A 222 -16.88 -2.70 7.05
CA LEU A 222 -16.61 -2.49 5.62
C LEU A 222 -17.58 -3.31 4.77
N PRO A 223 -18.82 -2.82 4.55
CA PRO A 223 -19.88 -3.59 3.89
C PRO A 223 -19.59 -3.85 2.40
N ASN A 224 -18.83 -2.96 1.76
CA ASN A 224 -18.50 -3.02 0.34
C ASN A 224 -17.18 -3.74 0.04
N LEU A 225 -16.44 -4.19 1.05
CA LEU A 225 -15.15 -4.85 0.83
C LEU A 225 -15.31 -6.10 -0.06
N ARG A 226 -14.53 -6.16 -1.14
CA ARG A 226 -14.49 -7.31 -2.08
C ARG A 226 -13.08 -7.84 -2.25
N HIS A 227 -12.05 -7.02 -2.06
CA HIS A 227 -10.66 -7.40 -2.13
C HIS A 227 -10.00 -7.17 -0.78
N LEU A 228 -9.51 -8.23 -0.16
CA LEU A 228 -8.73 -8.17 1.07
C LEU A 228 -7.36 -8.81 0.84
N ALA A 229 -6.32 -8.05 1.09
CA ALA A 229 -4.95 -8.50 1.01
C ALA A 229 -4.24 -8.31 2.36
N LEU A 230 -3.84 -9.41 2.98
CA LEU A 230 -3.05 -9.45 4.22
C LEU A 230 -1.72 -10.10 3.86
N ARG A 231 -0.80 -9.31 3.32
CA ARG A 231 0.38 -9.78 2.62
C ARG A 231 1.63 -9.64 3.47
N ASP A 232 2.67 -10.32 3.00
CA ASP A 232 4.05 -10.08 3.43
C ASP A 232 4.21 -10.12 4.95
N SER A 233 3.62 -11.12 5.61
CA SER A 233 3.64 -11.23 7.07
C SER A 233 4.55 -12.34 7.56
N MET A 234 5.31 -12.05 8.62
CA MET A 234 6.03 -13.08 9.38
C MET A 234 5.08 -14.02 10.15
N VAL A 235 3.82 -13.61 10.37
CA VAL A 235 2.77 -14.39 11.05
C VAL A 235 1.67 -14.87 10.09
N GLN A 236 2.02 -15.16 8.84
CA GLN A 236 1.02 -15.45 7.79
C GLN A 236 0.13 -16.67 8.09
N ASP A 237 0.64 -17.70 8.76
CA ASP A 237 -0.17 -18.86 9.21
C ASP A 237 -1.22 -18.43 10.25
N GLU A 238 -0.90 -17.51 11.15
CA GLU A 238 -1.84 -16.94 12.13
C GLU A 238 -2.95 -16.15 11.44
N LEU A 239 -2.59 -15.32 10.46
CA LEU A 239 -3.56 -14.57 9.66
C LEU A 239 -4.48 -15.51 8.87
N ALA A 240 -3.94 -16.59 8.30
CA ALA A 240 -4.72 -17.62 7.62
C ALA A 240 -5.74 -18.29 8.55
N VAL A 241 -5.34 -18.63 9.78
CA VAL A 241 -6.24 -19.16 10.82
C VAL A 241 -7.37 -18.17 11.13
N ALA A 242 -7.02 -16.89 11.26
CA ALA A 242 -7.97 -15.84 11.62
C ALA A 242 -9.02 -15.62 10.52
N VAL A 243 -8.60 -15.58 9.24
CA VAL A 243 -9.54 -15.40 8.12
C VAL A 243 -10.36 -16.65 7.81
N ALA A 244 -9.88 -17.86 8.12
CA ALA A 244 -10.56 -19.12 7.83
C ALA A 244 -12.01 -19.18 8.37
N HIS A 245 -12.31 -18.44 9.45
CA HIS A 245 -13.63 -18.39 10.07
C HIS A 245 -14.22 -16.98 10.13
N ALA A 246 -13.59 -16.00 9.48
CA ALA A 246 -13.96 -14.60 9.62
C ALA A 246 -15.22 -14.25 8.79
N PRO A 247 -16.25 -13.62 9.39
CA PRO A 247 -17.44 -13.18 8.66
C PRO A 247 -17.15 -12.30 7.44
N VAL A 248 -16.10 -11.48 7.48
CA VAL A 248 -15.71 -10.63 6.34
C VAL A 248 -15.42 -11.44 5.08
N VAL A 249 -14.95 -12.68 5.18
CA VAL A 249 -14.55 -13.48 4.01
C VAL A 249 -15.74 -13.87 3.14
N ALA A 250 -16.95 -13.97 3.70
CA ALA A 250 -18.15 -14.39 2.97
C ALA A 250 -18.60 -13.42 1.85
N ARG A 251 -18.10 -12.18 1.84
CA ARG A 251 -18.40 -11.18 0.79
C ARG A 251 -17.24 -10.93 -0.17
N LEU A 252 -16.06 -11.45 0.13
CA LEU A 252 -14.89 -11.22 -0.69
C LEU A 252 -15.05 -11.92 -2.04
N ARG A 253 -14.42 -11.33 -3.05
CA ARG A 253 -14.14 -11.94 -4.35
C ARG A 253 -12.66 -12.31 -4.45
N THR A 254 -11.79 -11.57 -3.77
CA THR A 254 -10.36 -11.84 -3.72
C THR A 254 -9.88 -11.84 -2.28
N LEU A 255 -9.16 -12.90 -1.93
CA LEU A 255 -8.37 -12.99 -0.71
C LEU A 255 -6.91 -13.21 -1.10
N ASP A 256 -6.03 -12.37 -0.58
CA ASP A 256 -4.59 -12.45 -0.82
C ASP A 256 -3.84 -12.62 0.52
N LEU A 257 -3.12 -13.73 0.64
CA LEU A 257 -2.24 -14.09 1.77
C LEU A 257 -0.79 -14.35 1.29
N SER A 258 -0.43 -13.76 0.15
CA SER A 258 0.85 -13.91 -0.54
C SER A 258 1.99 -13.19 0.17
N LEU A 259 3.21 -13.42 -0.33
CA LEU A 259 4.46 -12.76 0.10
C LEU A 259 4.91 -13.07 1.53
N GLY A 260 4.08 -13.71 2.35
CA GLY A 260 4.40 -14.02 3.74
C GLY A 260 5.05 -15.39 3.97
N THR A 261 4.99 -15.81 5.22
CA THR A 261 5.54 -17.10 5.71
C THR A 261 4.54 -18.26 5.66
N LEU A 262 3.50 -18.18 4.83
CA LEU A 262 2.39 -19.15 4.78
C LEU A 262 2.90 -20.56 4.49
N GLY A 263 2.47 -21.53 5.28
CA GLY A 263 2.78 -22.94 5.08
C GLY A 263 1.58 -23.86 5.31
N ASP A 264 1.88 -25.13 5.52
CA ASP A 264 0.87 -26.19 5.60
C ASP A 264 -0.12 -25.99 6.75
N ASP A 265 0.30 -25.41 7.88
CA ASP A 265 -0.56 -25.17 9.03
C ASP A 265 -1.61 -24.09 8.72
N GLY A 266 -1.22 -22.98 8.10
CA GLY A 266 -2.15 -21.95 7.65
C GLY A 266 -3.12 -22.48 6.60
N VAL A 267 -2.63 -23.26 5.64
CA VAL A 267 -3.52 -23.88 4.63
C VAL A 267 -4.45 -24.92 5.22
N ALA A 268 -3.99 -25.74 6.17
CA ALA A 268 -4.84 -26.69 6.87
C ALA A 268 -5.97 -25.97 7.60
N ALA A 269 -5.69 -24.80 8.19
CA ALA A 269 -6.71 -23.96 8.80
C ALA A 269 -7.73 -23.42 7.78
N LEU A 270 -7.27 -22.93 6.63
CA LEU A 270 -8.17 -22.47 5.56
C LEU A 270 -9.08 -23.60 5.04
N LEU A 271 -8.54 -24.81 4.85
CA LEU A 271 -9.31 -26.00 4.43
C LEU A 271 -10.31 -26.47 5.49
N ALA A 272 -10.03 -26.25 6.77
CA ALA A 272 -10.91 -26.60 7.88
C ALA A 272 -11.97 -25.52 8.18
N GLY A 273 -11.78 -24.31 7.68
CA GLY A 273 -12.67 -23.17 7.85
C GLY A 273 -13.90 -23.20 6.94
N GLN A 274 -14.47 -22.02 6.72
CA GLN A 274 -15.59 -21.88 5.80
C GLN A 274 -15.13 -22.12 4.34
N PRO A 275 -15.96 -22.73 3.48
CA PRO A 275 -15.61 -22.92 2.07
C PRO A 275 -15.33 -21.58 1.39
N LEU A 276 -14.23 -21.51 0.64
CA LEU A 276 -13.84 -20.33 -0.14
C LEU A 276 -14.29 -20.41 -1.60
N THR A 277 -15.24 -21.29 -1.92
CA THR A 277 -15.68 -21.59 -3.30
C THR A 277 -16.36 -20.43 -4.00
N HIS A 278 -16.75 -19.37 -3.27
CA HIS A 278 -17.32 -18.14 -3.83
C HIS A 278 -16.27 -17.13 -4.26
N LEU A 279 -15.00 -17.30 -3.86
CA LEU A 279 -13.92 -16.42 -4.30
C LEU A 279 -13.71 -16.56 -5.81
N GLU A 280 -13.44 -15.44 -6.46
CA GLU A 280 -12.95 -15.42 -7.83
C GLU A 280 -11.44 -15.75 -7.83
N LYS A 281 -10.69 -15.19 -6.87
CA LYS A 281 -9.24 -15.38 -6.74
C LYS A 281 -8.81 -15.62 -5.29
N LEU A 282 -7.92 -16.58 -5.10
CA LEU A 282 -7.16 -16.79 -3.87
C LEU A 282 -5.67 -16.70 -4.21
N ASP A 283 -5.02 -15.63 -3.76
CA ASP A 283 -3.62 -15.39 -4.05
C ASP A 283 -2.72 -15.83 -2.89
N LEU A 284 -1.89 -16.84 -3.13
CA LEU A 284 -0.95 -17.40 -2.17
C LEU A 284 0.47 -17.43 -2.75
N HIS A 285 0.80 -16.63 -3.77
CA HIS A 285 2.14 -16.67 -4.34
C HIS A 285 3.21 -16.27 -3.31
N HIS A 286 4.44 -16.75 -3.51
CA HIS A 286 5.51 -16.62 -2.51
C HIS A 286 5.09 -17.20 -1.15
N HIS A 287 5.21 -18.52 -1.04
CA HIS A 287 4.75 -19.29 0.11
C HIS A 287 5.65 -20.50 0.36
N PHE A 288 5.44 -21.21 1.47
CA PHE A 288 6.20 -22.39 1.93
C PHE A 288 5.29 -23.63 2.08
N ILE A 289 4.26 -23.72 1.24
CA ILE A 289 3.24 -24.79 1.25
C ILE A 289 3.78 -26.00 0.48
N SER A 290 3.66 -27.20 1.06
CA SER A 290 4.05 -28.46 0.43
C SER A 290 3.24 -28.76 -0.83
N SER A 291 3.82 -29.52 -1.75
CA SER A 291 3.16 -29.93 -2.99
C SER A 291 1.86 -30.69 -2.73
N GLU A 292 1.84 -31.52 -1.68
CA GLU A 292 0.67 -32.26 -1.24
C GLU A 292 -0.46 -31.32 -0.82
N MET A 293 -0.14 -30.29 -0.05
CA MET A 293 -1.14 -29.34 0.44
C MET A 293 -1.62 -28.38 -0.66
N GLN A 294 -0.73 -27.99 -1.58
CA GLN A 294 -1.10 -27.27 -2.81
C GLN A 294 -2.11 -28.05 -3.64
N GLN A 295 -1.92 -29.36 -3.79
CA GLN A 295 -2.85 -30.21 -4.53
C GLN A 295 -4.22 -30.25 -3.83
N ARG A 296 -4.24 -30.39 -2.51
CA ARG A 296 -5.48 -30.38 -1.71
C ARG A 296 -6.26 -29.08 -1.86
N LEU A 297 -5.60 -27.93 -1.94
CA LEU A 297 -6.25 -26.64 -2.20
C LEU A 297 -6.98 -26.63 -3.54
N ARG A 298 -6.30 -27.05 -4.61
CA ARG A 298 -6.89 -27.11 -5.96
C ARG A 298 -8.07 -28.07 -6.04
N GLU A 299 -8.00 -29.19 -5.32
CA GLU A 299 -9.08 -30.18 -5.24
C GLU A 299 -10.27 -29.68 -4.42
N ALA A 300 -10.01 -28.94 -3.33
CA ALA A 300 -11.07 -28.40 -2.48
C ALA A 300 -11.85 -27.29 -3.18
N TRP A 301 -11.17 -26.42 -3.95
CA TRP A 301 -11.75 -25.24 -4.58
C TRP A 301 -11.44 -25.15 -6.09
N PRO A 302 -11.94 -26.10 -6.90
CA PRO A 302 -11.57 -26.24 -8.32
C PRO A 302 -12.07 -25.10 -9.23
N THR A 303 -12.97 -24.26 -8.74
CA THR A 303 -13.54 -23.11 -9.48
C THR A 303 -12.87 -21.79 -9.15
N VAL A 304 -12.01 -21.75 -8.14
CA VAL A 304 -11.30 -20.53 -7.69
C VAL A 304 -9.99 -20.43 -8.46
N GLU A 305 -9.64 -19.23 -8.92
CA GLU A 305 -8.30 -18.97 -9.43
C GLU A 305 -7.32 -18.95 -8.25
N ILE A 306 -6.56 -20.04 -8.05
CA ILE A 306 -5.58 -20.14 -6.97
C ILE A 306 -4.18 -19.90 -7.52
N ASP A 307 -3.54 -18.80 -7.10
CA ASP A 307 -2.14 -18.55 -7.39
C ASP A 307 -1.26 -19.20 -6.32
N LEU A 308 -0.47 -20.19 -6.73
CA LEU A 308 0.50 -20.92 -5.91
C LEU A 308 1.91 -20.82 -6.54
N SER A 309 2.16 -19.73 -7.26
CA SER A 309 3.45 -19.48 -7.90
C SER A 309 4.51 -19.08 -6.87
N SER A 310 5.78 -19.13 -7.29
CA SER A 310 6.91 -18.69 -6.46
C SER A 310 7.07 -19.47 -5.14
N VAL A 311 6.98 -20.80 -5.17
CA VAL A 311 7.24 -21.65 -4.00
C VAL A 311 8.64 -21.38 -3.42
N GLN A 312 8.72 -21.20 -2.11
CA GLN A 312 9.95 -20.93 -1.37
C GLN A 312 10.35 -22.13 -0.49
N THR A 313 11.65 -22.19 -0.17
CA THR A 313 12.21 -23.16 0.78
C THR A 313 12.75 -22.41 1.99
N ALA A 314 12.41 -22.87 3.19
CA ALA A 314 12.92 -22.27 4.42
C ALA A 314 14.46 -22.23 4.42
N ARG A 315 15.03 -21.11 4.85
CA ARG A 315 16.47 -20.94 5.00
C ARG A 315 16.90 -21.44 6.38
N ARG A 316 18.20 -21.35 6.67
CA ARG A 316 18.76 -21.72 8.00
C ARG A 316 18.09 -21.01 9.18
N TRP A 317 17.46 -19.86 8.95
CA TRP A 317 16.79 -19.03 9.95
C TRP A 317 15.25 -19.15 9.92
N GLY A 318 14.70 -20.07 9.12
CA GLY A 318 13.27 -20.28 8.98
C GLY A 318 12.69 -19.72 7.68
N ARG A 319 11.37 -19.53 7.68
CA ARG A 319 10.61 -18.87 6.61
C ARG A 319 10.84 -17.37 6.67
N TYR A 320 10.67 -16.69 5.54
CA TYR A 320 10.94 -15.26 5.38
C TYR A 320 9.85 -14.62 4.53
N VAL A 321 9.61 -13.33 4.73
CA VAL A 321 8.73 -12.51 3.89
C VAL A 321 9.44 -12.08 2.61
N ALA A 322 8.68 -11.69 1.59
CA ALA A 322 9.22 -11.33 0.30
C ALA A 322 9.83 -9.93 0.29
N ILE A 323 9.24 -8.99 1.05
CA ILE A 323 9.51 -7.55 1.05
C ILE A 323 9.87 -7.09 2.47
N SER A 324 11.10 -7.36 2.91
CA SER A 324 11.61 -6.81 4.18
C SER A 324 12.56 -5.62 3.99
N GLU A 325 13.27 -5.63 2.86
CA GLU A 325 14.27 -4.66 2.38
C GLU A 325 14.14 -4.50 0.85
#